data_AF-A0A3N5GJX1-F1
#
_entry.id   AF-A0A3N5GJX1-F1
#
_cell.length_a   1.000
_cell.length_b   1.000
_cell.length_c   1.000
_cell.angle_alpha   90.00
_cell.angle_beta   90.00
_cell.angle_gamma   90.00
#
_symmetry.space_group_name_H-M   'P 1'
#
loop_
_entity.id
_entity.type
_entity.pdbx_description
1 polymer ?
#
loop_
_entity_poly.entity_id
_entity_poly.type
_entity_poly.pdbx_seq_one_letter_code
_entity_poly.pdbx_strand_id
1 'polypeptide(L)'
;MSIEIPVLLDRLCYRYPSFLVDAIAEYEPGRRLVALKNVTVSEEFFQGHFPGNPLMPGVLMLETLVQVATILLLHREEGTPTMRVSLRGVNDAKFRRQVVPGDTLRLEVSLDRARSKMAKAKAVAYVGDQIVAEAELLLGLAPDRTAIDPTARVHPGAEIGDGTVVGPHAVISEHVKIGRRCRIGASAVIDGWTEIGDGTEIFPFASIGLIPQDLKFKGELTRLVIGQHNIFREFVTIHRGTQGGGGMTQIGDRNLFMAYAHVAHDCRLGHDIICGHMATLGGHVVVEDFANIGAGSGVHQFCRVGRHAFIGGYSVVTKDALPFAKTVGNRARIYGLNTIGLIRRGFST
;
A
#
# COMPACT_ATOMS: atom_id res chain seq x y z
N MET A 1 -17.21 9.08 9.68
CA MET A 1 -16.00 8.37 9.23
C MET A 1 -16.12 8.11 7.73
N SER A 2 -15.05 8.27 6.95
CA SER A 2 -15.08 8.05 5.50
C SER A 2 -14.88 6.57 5.17
N ILE A 3 -15.73 6.02 4.30
CA ILE A 3 -15.53 4.69 3.72
C ILE A 3 -14.55 4.84 2.55
N GLU A 4 -13.36 4.25 2.67
CA GLU A 4 -12.33 4.26 1.63
C GLU A 4 -12.67 3.27 0.50
N ILE A 5 -13.53 3.69 -0.44
CA ILE A 5 -14.01 2.88 -1.57
C ILE A 5 -12.84 2.20 -2.33
N PRO A 6 -11.74 2.89 -2.72
CA PRO A 6 -10.66 2.27 -3.49
C PRO A 6 -9.98 1.11 -2.76
N VAL A 7 -9.78 1.25 -1.44
CA VAL A 7 -9.11 0.24 -0.59
C VAL A 7 -9.97 -1.02 -0.48
N LEU A 8 -11.29 -0.85 -0.37
CA LEU A 8 -12.22 -1.97 -0.25
C LEU A 8 -12.43 -2.68 -1.59
N LEU A 9 -12.53 -1.93 -2.69
CA LEU A 9 -12.72 -2.52 -4.02
C LEU A 9 -11.46 -3.22 -4.56
N ASP A 10 -10.25 -2.87 -4.09
CA ASP A 10 -9.01 -3.64 -4.37
C ASP A 10 -9.07 -5.09 -3.85
N ARG A 11 -10.02 -5.39 -2.96
CA ARG A 11 -10.24 -6.72 -2.40
C ARG A 11 -11.13 -7.61 -3.27
N LEU A 12 -11.64 -7.13 -4.39
CA LEU A 12 -12.24 -8.00 -5.40
C LEU A 12 -11.18 -8.94 -5.98
N CYS A 13 -11.53 -10.23 -6.16
CA CYS A 13 -10.63 -11.22 -6.74
C CYS A 13 -10.37 -11.02 -8.24
N TYR A 14 -11.09 -10.11 -8.89
CA TYR A 14 -10.92 -9.75 -10.29
C TYR A 14 -10.97 -8.22 -10.42
N ARG A 15 -10.32 -7.66 -11.46
CA ARG A 15 -10.34 -6.23 -11.73
C ARG A 15 -10.54 -5.98 -13.21
N TYR A 16 -11.75 -5.54 -13.60
CA TYR A 16 -12.06 -5.11 -14.97
C TYR A 16 -13.47 -4.48 -15.10
N PRO A 17 -13.66 -3.37 -15.83
CA PRO A 17 -12.91 -2.13 -15.74
C PRO A 17 -13.63 -1.13 -14.77
N SER A 18 -12.82 -0.33 -14.08
CA SER A 18 -13.23 0.80 -13.21
C SER A 18 -13.87 0.46 -11.85
N PHE A 19 -13.57 1.33 -10.87
CA PHE A 19 -14.47 1.54 -9.75
C PHE A 19 -15.70 2.25 -10.31
N LEU A 20 -16.85 1.59 -10.23
CA LEU A 20 -18.09 2.12 -10.77
C LEU A 20 -18.93 2.80 -9.68
N VAL A 21 -18.63 2.58 -8.41
CA VAL A 21 -19.32 3.24 -7.29
C VAL A 21 -18.66 4.59 -7.02
N ASP A 22 -19.46 5.67 -7.10
CA ASP A 22 -18.96 7.04 -6.95
C ASP A 22 -19.03 7.53 -5.49
N ALA A 23 -20.09 7.13 -4.76
CA ALA A 23 -20.32 7.59 -3.40
C ALA A 23 -21.16 6.61 -2.57
N ILE A 24 -21.02 6.69 -1.24
CA ILE A 24 -21.88 6.00 -0.28
C ILE A 24 -22.90 7.01 0.26
N ALA A 25 -24.19 6.67 0.16
CA ALA A 25 -25.30 7.51 0.62
C ALA A 25 -25.78 7.10 2.02
N GLU A 26 -25.94 5.80 2.27
CA GLU A 26 -26.36 5.24 3.56
C GLU A 26 -25.52 4.01 3.90
N TYR A 27 -25.23 3.82 5.19
CA TYR A 27 -24.50 2.65 5.65
C TYR A 27 -25.02 2.18 7.03
N GLU A 28 -25.51 0.95 7.07
CA GLU A 28 -25.87 0.20 8.28
C GLU A 28 -24.92 -1.01 8.41
N PRO A 29 -23.94 -0.97 9.33
CA PRO A 29 -22.91 -2.00 9.47
C PRO A 29 -23.46 -3.43 9.50
N GLY A 30 -22.92 -4.29 8.64
CA GLY A 30 -23.28 -5.71 8.56
C GLY A 30 -24.70 -6.00 8.06
N ARG A 31 -25.48 -4.98 7.68
CA ARG A 31 -26.89 -5.15 7.30
C ARG A 31 -27.22 -4.58 5.93
N ARG A 32 -26.98 -3.30 5.69
CA ARG A 32 -27.42 -2.59 4.47
C ARG A 32 -26.46 -1.49 4.06
N LEU A 33 -26.31 -1.28 2.77
CA LEU A 33 -25.55 -0.17 2.20
C LEU A 33 -26.29 0.40 1.00
N VAL A 34 -26.35 1.72 0.90
CA VAL A 34 -26.86 2.44 -0.27
C VAL A 34 -25.73 3.26 -0.87
N ALA A 35 -25.51 3.09 -2.17
CA ALA A 35 -24.46 3.79 -2.90
C ALA A 35 -25.00 4.43 -4.19
N LEU A 36 -24.21 5.31 -4.78
CA LEU A 36 -24.55 6.04 -5.99
C LEU A 36 -23.56 5.74 -7.11
N LYS A 37 -24.08 5.65 -8.34
CA LYS A 37 -23.32 5.57 -9.59
C LYS A 37 -23.95 6.48 -10.64
N ASN A 38 -23.24 7.53 -11.02
CA ASN A 38 -23.58 8.46 -12.09
C ASN A 38 -23.17 7.89 -13.44
N VAL A 39 -24.12 7.77 -14.35
CA VAL A 39 -23.88 7.23 -15.69
C VAL A 39 -23.51 8.37 -16.62
N THR A 40 -22.24 8.44 -17.00
CA THR A 40 -21.73 9.54 -17.84
C THR A 40 -21.44 9.06 -19.25
N VAL A 41 -21.72 9.91 -20.25
CA VAL A 41 -21.52 9.56 -21.67
C VAL A 41 -20.06 9.26 -22.02
N SER A 42 -19.14 9.76 -21.20
CA SER A 42 -17.69 9.56 -21.34
C SER A 42 -17.20 8.17 -20.92
N GLU A 43 -18.06 7.31 -20.35
CA GLU A 43 -17.64 5.98 -19.94
C GLU A 43 -17.28 5.09 -21.15
N GLU A 44 -16.18 4.35 -21.02
CA GLU A 44 -15.55 3.61 -22.11
C GLU A 44 -16.50 2.63 -22.81
N PHE A 45 -17.40 2.01 -22.05
CA PHE A 45 -18.36 1.06 -22.61
C PHE A 45 -19.36 1.72 -23.58
N PHE A 46 -19.58 3.04 -23.53
CA PHE A 46 -20.42 3.72 -24.52
C PHE A 46 -19.73 3.96 -25.86
N GLN A 47 -18.40 3.85 -25.96
CA GLN A 47 -17.67 4.06 -27.21
C GLN A 47 -17.86 2.91 -28.23
N GLY A 48 -18.43 1.78 -27.81
CA GLY A 48 -18.71 0.63 -28.69
C GLY A 48 -20.01 -0.13 -28.41
N HIS A 49 -20.71 0.16 -27.31
CA HIS A 49 -21.97 -0.51 -26.97
C HIS A 49 -23.15 0.20 -27.65
N PHE A 50 -23.64 -0.41 -28.74
CA PHE A 50 -24.73 0.07 -29.61
C PHE A 50 -24.50 1.47 -30.20
N PRO A 51 -23.86 1.59 -31.38
CA PRO A 51 -23.71 2.86 -32.08
C PRO A 51 -25.04 3.61 -32.21
N GLY A 52 -25.09 4.85 -31.74
CA GLY A 52 -26.28 5.71 -31.77
C GLY A 52 -27.32 5.46 -30.67
N ASN A 53 -27.15 4.44 -29.82
CA ASN A 53 -28.07 4.11 -28.73
C ASN A 53 -27.29 3.82 -27.42
N PRO A 54 -26.75 4.85 -26.75
CA PRO A 54 -25.92 4.65 -25.58
C PRO A 54 -26.74 4.06 -24.42
N LEU A 55 -26.48 2.78 -24.14
CA LEU A 55 -27.12 2.01 -23.07
C LEU A 55 -26.06 1.43 -22.12
N MET A 56 -26.26 1.51 -20.81
CA MET A 56 -25.39 0.83 -19.84
C MET A 56 -25.67 -0.69 -19.89
N PRO A 57 -24.67 -1.55 -20.14
CA PRO A 57 -24.84 -3.00 -20.14
C PRO A 57 -25.37 -3.52 -18.80
N GLY A 58 -26.31 -4.48 -18.83
CA GLY A 58 -26.84 -5.11 -17.62
C GLY A 58 -25.78 -5.76 -16.74
N VAL A 59 -24.73 -6.31 -17.35
CA VAL A 59 -23.58 -6.87 -16.63
C VAL A 59 -22.81 -5.82 -15.82
N LEU A 60 -22.76 -4.56 -16.28
CA LEU A 60 -22.14 -3.47 -15.52
C LEU A 60 -23.04 -2.98 -14.40
N MET A 61 -24.37 -3.03 -14.57
CA MET A 61 -25.29 -2.79 -13.46
C MET A 61 -25.11 -3.86 -12.37
N LEU A 62 -24.97 -5.13 -12.73
CA LEU A 62 -24.65 -6.18 -11.76
C LEU A 62 -23.28 -5.96 -11.10
N GLU A 63 -22.26 -5.58 -11.87
CA GLU A 63 -20.92 -5.28 -11.33
C GLU A 63 -20.97 -4.15 -10.29
N THR A 64 -21.74 -3.08 -10.53
CA THR A 64 -21.91 -2.02 -9.52
C THR A 64 -22.52 -2.56 -8.21
N LEU A 65 -23.50 -3.45 -8.30
CA LEU A 65 -24.12 -4.08 -7.13
C LEU A 65 -23.13 -5.01 -6.38
N VAL A 66 -22.25 -5.72 -7.11
CA VAL A 66 -21.19 -6.55 -6.52
C VAL A 66 -20.15 -5.70 -5.79
N GLN A 67 -19.79 -4.54 -6.35
CA GLN A 67 -18.90 -3.58 -5.69
C GLN A 67 -19.50 -3.07 -4.37
N VAL A 68 -20.77 -2.68 -4.38
CA VAL A 68 -21.51 -2.24 -3.18
C VAL A 68 -21.58 -3.36 -2.13
N ALA A 69 -21.88 -4.59 -2.54
CA ALA A 69 -21.90 -5.74 -1.64
C ALA A 69 -20.52 -6.04 -1.03
N THR A 70 -19.45 -5.85 -1.80
CA THR A 70 -18.07 -6.02 -1.34
C THR A 70 -17.70 -4.98 -0.28
N ILE A 71 -18.07 -3.72 -0.51
CA ILE A 71 -17.87 -2.65 0.49
C ILE A 71 -18.62 -2.99 1.78
N LEU A 72 -19.88 -3.40 1.68
CA LEU A 72 -20.70 -3.78 2.85
C LEU A 72 -20.12 -4.98 3.62
N LEU A 73 -19.52 -5.96 2.94
CA LEU A 73 -18.91 -7.14 3.58
C LEU A 73 -17.57 -6.85 4.25
N LEU A 74 -16.80 -5.91 3.70
CA LEU A 74 -15.40 -5.71 4.09
C LEU A 74 -15.17 -4.50 4.99
N HIS A 75 -16.04 -3.48 4.93
CA HIS A 75 -15.88 -2.30 5.78
C HIS A 75 -16.00 -2.66 7.27
N ARG A 76 -15.05 -2.16 8.05
CA ARG A 76 -14.96 -2.30 9.51
C ARG A 76 -14.54 -0.96 10.10
N GLU A 77 -14.98 -0.67 11.32
CA GLU A 77 -14.61 0.56 12.04
C GLU A 77 -13.10 0.63 12.32
N GLU A 78 -12.45 -0.52 12.53
CA GLU A 78 -11.01 -0.61 12.76
C GLU A 78 -10.36 -1.74 11.95
N GLY A 79 -9.16 -1.45 11.43
CA GLY A 79 -8.31 -2.39 10.70
C GLY A 79 -8.59 -2.49 9.19
N THR A 80 -7.61 -3.00 8.44
CA THR A 80 -7.77 -3.27 7.01
C THR A 80 -8.44 -4.63 6.80
N PRO A 81 -9.38 -4.75 5.83
CA PRO A 81 -10.00 -6.04 5.53
C PRO A 81 -8.96 -7.06 5.08
N THR A 82 -8.97 -8.23 5.71
CA THR A 82 -8.04 -9.35 5.43
C THR A 82 -8.64 -10.43 4.54
N MET A 83 -9.81 -10.14 3.95
CA MET A 83 -10.58 -11.06 3.13
C MET A 83 -10.72 -10.46 1.73
N ARG A 84 -10.63 -11.32 0.73
CA ARG A 84 -11.02 -11.03 -0.65
C ARG A 84 -12.43 -11.54 -0.92
N VAL A 85 -13.13 -10.81 -1.78
CA VAL A 85 -14.48 -11.15 -2.22
C VAL A 85 -14.44 -11.56 -3.68
N SER A 86 -15.13 -12.66 -3.98
CA SER A 86 -15.35 -13.13 -5.35
C SER A 86 -16.84 -13.34 -5.58
N LEU A 87 -17.38 -12.85 -6.69
CA LEU A 87 -18.70 -13.26 -7.14
C LEU A 87 -18.69 -14.76 -7.48
N ARG A 88 -19.57 -15.53 -6.84
CA ARG A 88 -19.71 -16.98 -7.02
C ARG A 88 -20.96 -17.35 -7.81
N GLY A 89 -21.96 -16.49 -7.80
CA GLY A 89 -23.20 -16.70 -8.54
C GLY A 89 -24.10 -15.47 -8.51
N VAL A 90 -24.96 -15.38 -9.52
CA VAL A 90 -26.03 -14.39 -9.63
C VAL A 90 -27.32 -15.16 -9.87
N ASN A 91 -28.28 -15.02 -8.96
CA ASN A 91 -29.57 -15.66 -9.05
C ASN A 91 -30.66 -14.61 -9.31
N ASP A 92 -31.70 -15.00 -10.04
CA ASP A 92 -32.89 -14.19 -10.29
C ASP A 92 -32.63 -12.78 -10.82
N ALA A 93 -31.57 -12.61 -11.63
CA ALA A 93 -31.23 -11.33 -12.24
C ALA A 93 -32.35 -10.86 -13.17
N LYS A 94 -32.84 -9.64 -12.94
CA LYS A 94 -33.86 -8.99 -13.78
C LYS A 94 -33.40 -7.60 -14.16
N PHE A 95 -33.55 -7.26 -15.44
CA PHE A 95 -33.29 -5.93 -16.00
C PHE A 95 -34.60 -5.38 -16.54
N ARG A 96 -35.10 -4.31 -15.93
CA ARG A 96 -36.48 -3.85 -16.14
C ARG A 96 -36.56 -2.61 -17.02
N ARG A 97 -35.49 -1.82 -17.09
CA ARG A 97 -35.45 -0.57 -17.86
C ARG A 97 -34.04 -0.29 -18.36
N GLN A 98 -33.96 0.40 -19.49
CA GLN A 98 -32.72 0.92 -20.05
C GLN A 98 -32.16 2.04 -19.17
N VAL A 99 -30.86 1.96 -18.88
CA VAL A 99 -30.10 2.99 -18.17
C VAL A 99 -29.20 3.69 -19.17
N VAL A 100 -29.29 5.01 -19.25
CA VAL A 100 -28.63 5.82 -20.28
C VAL A 100 -27.76 6.92 -19.66
N PRO A 101 -26.84 7.54 -20.43
CA PRO A 101 -26.11 8.70 -19.93
C PRO A 101 -27.01 9.79 -19.37
N GLY A 102 -26.65 10.30 -18.19
CA GLY A 102 -27.44 11.27 -17.41
C GLY A 102 -28.24 10.65 -16.26
N ASP A 103 -28.46 9.33 -16.28
CA ASP A 103 -29.10 8.64 -15.16
C ASP A 103 -28.16 8.58 -13.94
N THR A 104 -28.77 8.54 -12.75
CA THR A 104 -28.08 8.21 -11.49
C THR A 104 -28.66 6.93 -10.94
N LEU A 105 -27.82 5.91 -10.82
CA LEU A 105 -28.17 4.65 -10.17
C LEU A 105 -28.05 4.81 -8.66
N ARG A 106 -29.16 4.56 -7.97
CA ARG A 106 -29.19 4.34 -6.52
C ARG A 106 -29.15 2.84 -6.27
N LEU A 107 -28.05 2.38 -5.69
CA LEU A 107 -27.69 0.99 -5.52
C LEU A 107 -27.94 0.57 -4.08
N GLU A 108 -28.92 -0.28 -3.84
CA GLU A 108 -29.26 -0.78 -2.52
C GLU A 108 -28.84 -2.24 -2.39
N VAL A 109 -28.03 -2.54 -1.38
CA VAL A 109 -27.62 -3.91 -1.07
C VAL A 109 -27.87 -4.21 0.40
N SER A 110 -28.49 -5.35 0.68
CA SER A 110 -28.67 -5.89 2.03
C SER A 110 -28.10 -7.30 2.13
N LEU A 111 -27.40 -7.59 3.24
CA LEU A 111 -26.90 -8.93 3.51
C LEU A 111 -27.97 -9.79 4.18
N ASP A 112 -28.11 -11.02 3.70
CA ASP A 112 -28.67 -12.09 4.50
C ASP A 112 -27.61 -12.60 5.49
N ARG A 113 -27.96 -13.58 6.33
CA ARG A 113 -27.06 -14.16 7.34
C ARG A 113 -25.74 -14.64 6.70
N ALA A 114 -24.66 -13.89 6.88
CA ALA A 114 -23.33 -14.23 6.38
C ALA A 114 -22.78 -15.47 7.10
N ARG A 115 -22.16 -16.39 6.36
CA ARG A 115 -21.38 -17.52 6.89
C ARG A 115 -19.89 -17.24 6.69
N SER A 116 -19.03 -17.93 7.44
CA SER A 116 -17.59 -17.65 7.50
C SER A 116 -16.84 -17.65 6.14
N LYS A 117 -17.37 -18.32 5.10
CA LYS A 117 -16.75 -18.41 3.77
C LYS A 117 -17.65 -17.92 2.63
N MET A 118 -18.89 -17.52 2.94
CA MET A 118 -19.89 -17.21 1.91
C MET A 118 -20.94 -16.25 2.46
N ALA A 119 -21.33 -15.28 1.64
CA ALA A 119 -22.41 -14.35 1.92
C ALA A 119 -23.44 -14.38 0.78
N LYS A 120 -24.70 -14.18 1.15
CA LYS A 120 -25.78 -13.89 0.22
C LYS A 120 -26.20 -12.44 0.40
N ALA A 121 -26.42 -11.74 -0.70
CA ALA A 121 -26.86 -10.36 -0.68
C ALA A 121 -28.05 -10.18 -1.64
N LYS A 122 -29.08 -9.48 -1.18
CA LYS A 122 -30.13 -8.96 -2.05
C LYS A 122 -29.70 -7.60 -2.57
N ALA A 123 -29.78 -7.40 -3.87
CA ALA A 123 -29.23 -6.23 -4.53
C ALA A 123 -30.23 -5.66 -5.52
N VAL A 124 -30.48 -4.35 -5.44
CA VAL A 124 -31.45 -3.65 -6.27
C VAL A 124 -30.87 -2.30 -6.71
N ALA A 125 -30.97 -2.00 -8.00
CA ALA A 125 -30.59 -0.72 -8.57
C ALA A 125 -31.85 0.05 -9.02
N TYR A 126 -31.89 1.35 -8.71
CA TYR A 126 -32.98 2.25 -9.07
C TYR A 126 -32.48 3.43 -9.91
N VAL A 127 -33.36 3.96 -10.75
CA VAL A 127 -33.26 5.32 -11.32
C VAL A 127 -34.52 6.08 -10.89
N GLY A 128 -34.35 7.09 -10.04
CA GLY A 128 -35.47 7.65 -9.27
C GLY A 128 -36.11 6.57 -8.41
N ASP A 129 -37.44 6.41 -8.54
CA ASP A 129 -38.22 5.40 -7.79
C ASP A 129 -38.39 4.08 -8.56
N GLN A 130 -37.86 3.96 -9.78
CA GLN A 130 -38.06 2.79 -10.62
C GLN A 130 -36.90 1.81 -10.48
N ILE A 131 -37.22 0.53 -10.24
CA ILE A 131 -36.23 -0.56 -10.28
C ILE A 131 -35.77 -0.74 -11.73
N VAL A 132 -34.47 -0.65 -11.95
CA VAL A 132 -33.84 -0.88 -13.26
C VAL A 132 -33.12 -2.23 -13.32
N ALA A 133 -32.57 -2.70 -12.20
CA ALA A 133 -31.97 -4.03 -12.07
C ALA A 133 -32.17 -4.59 -10.65
N GLU A 134 -32.28 -5.92 -10.54
CA GLU A 134 -32.28 -6.62 -9.25
C GLU A 134 -31.68 -8.02 -9.39
N ALA A 135 -31.05 -8.52 -8.33
CA ALA A 135 -30.50 -9.88 -8.27
C ALA A 135 -30.26 -10.33 -6.81
N GLU A 136 -30.17 -11.65 -6.61
CA GLU A 136 -29.52 -12.23 -5.43
C GLU A 136 -28.06 -12.59 -5.79
N LEU A 137 -27.11 -12.01 -5.06
CA LEU A 137 -25.67 -12.21 -5.26
C LEU A 137 -25.15 -13.24 -4.25
N LEU A 138 -24.42 -14.25 -4.75
CA LEU A 138 -23.66 -15.18 -3.93
C LEU A 138 -22.19 -14.79 -3.96
N LEU A 139 -21.62 -14.47 -2.80
CA LEU A 139 -20.28 -13.91 -2.65
C LEU A 139 -19.42 -14.87 -1.82
N GLY A 140 -18.29 -15.27 -2.37
CA GLY A 140 -17.29 -16.07 -1.67
C GLY A 140 -16.34 -15.16 -0.90
N LEU A 141 -16.04 -15.52 0.34
CA LEU A 141 -15.06 -14.85 1.20
C LEU A 141 -13.86 -15.77 1.38
N ALA A 142 -12.68 -15.30 1.00
CA ALA A 142 -11.43 -16.01 1.23
C ALA A 142 -10.42 -15.08 1.91
N PRO A 143 -9.65 -15.55 2.91
CA PRO A 143 -8.55 -14.77 3.43
C PRO A 143 -7.56 -14.46 2.31
N ASP A 144 -6.87 -13.32 2.40
CA ASP A 144 -5.71 -13.08 1.54
C ASP A 144 -4.76 -14.27 1.75
N ARG A 145 -4.66 -15.16 0.76
CA ARG A 145 -3.71 -16.26 0.84
C ARG A 145 -2.32 -15.69 0.60
N THR A 146 -1.37 -16.10 1.42
CA THR A 146 0.04 -15.95 1.09
C THR A 146 0.27 -16.64 -0.25
N ALA A 147 0.84 -15.91 -1.22
CA ALA A 147 1.15 -16.45 -2.53
C ALA A 147 2.65 -16.35 -2.77
N ILE A 148 3.30 -17.48 -2.95
CA ILE A 148 4.74 -17.55 -3.22
C ILE A 148 4.88 -18.08 -4.64
N ASP A 149 5.52 -17.29 -5.50
CA ASP A 149 5.80 -17.72 -6.87
C ASP A 149 6.65 -19.03 -6.84
N PRO A 150 6.35 -20.02 -7.71
CA PRO A 150 7.07 -21.30 -7.71
C PRO A 150 8.59 -21.18 -7.93
N THR A 151 9.05 -20.07 -8.52
CA THR A 151 10.47 -19.81 -8.78
C THR A 151 11.17 -19.05 -7.64
N ALA A 152 10.42 -18.56 -6.65
CA ALA A 152 10.99 -17.95 -5.45
C ALA A 152 11.65 -19.01 -4.57
N ARG A 153 12.75 -18.63 -3.91
CA ARG A 153 13.48 -19.48 -2.96
C ARG A 153 13.23 -18.94 -1.55
N VAL A 154 12.29 -19.55 -0.85
CA VAL A 154 11.96 -19.21 0.54
C VAL A 154 12.46 -20.33 1.45
N HIS A 155 13.34 -20.01 2.38
CA HIS A 155 13.86 -20.98 3.34
C HIS A 155 12.72 -21.49 4.25
N PRO A 156 12.68 -22.78 4.62
CA PRO A 156 11.61 -23.33 5.47
C PRO A 156 11.50 -22.68 6.86
N GLY A 157 12.58 -22.09 7.36
CA GLY A 157 12.61 -21.36 8.63
C GLY A 157 12.06 -19.93 8.57
N ALA A 158 11.85 -19.39 7.36
CA ALA A 158 11.32 -18.04 7.20
C ALA A 158 9.83 -17.97 7.58
N GLU A 159 9.44 -16.88 8.24
CA GLU A 159 8.05 -16.64 8.63
C GLU A 159 7.41 -15.64 7.66
N ILE A 160 6.35 -16.05 6.96
CA ILE A 160 5.64 -15.21 5.98
C ILE A 160 4.19 -14.99 6.44
N GLY A 161 3.85 -13.75 6.76
CA GLY A 161 2.52 -13.38 7.23
C GLY A 161 1.44 -13.49 6.16
N ASP A 162 0.19 -13.65 6.63
CA ASP A 162 -0.99 -13.83 5.78
C ASP A 162 -1.13 -12.74 4.70
N GLY A 163 -1.46 -13.15 3.49
CA GLY A 163 -1.72 -12.26 2.36
C GLY A 163 -0.49 -11.62 1.73
N THR A 164 0.70 -11.96 2.22
CA THR A 164 1.95 -11.56 1.61
C THR A 164 2.15 -12.28 0.27
N VAL A 165 2.59 -11.53 -0.74
CA VAL A 165 2.88 -12.07 -2.07
C VAL A 165 4.38 -11.97 -2.32
N VAL A 166 4.99 -13.09 -2.68
CA VAL A 166 6.40 -13.20 -3.03
C VAL A 166 6.53 -13.47 -4.52
N GLY A 167 7.14 -12.52 -5.23
CA GLY A 167 7.32 -12.54 -6.68
C GLY A 167 8.40 -13.52 -7.15
N PRO A 168 8.52 -13.71 -8.48
CA PRO A 168 9.40 -14.71 -9.07
C PRO A 168 10.87 -14.44 -8.74
N HIS A 169 11.64 -15.52 -8.55
CA HIS A 169 13.07 -15.48 -8.26
C HIS A 169 13.50 -14.70 -7.01
N ALA A 170 12.57 -14.26 -6.16
CA ALA A 170 12.92 -13.66 -4.88
C ALA A 170 13.62 -14.70 -3.97
N VAL A 171 14.52 -14.24 -3.12
CA VAL A 171 15.25 -15.08 -2.15
C VAL A 171 14.96 -14.58 -0.74
N ILE A 172 14.46 -15.47 0.12
CA ILE A 172 14.15 -15.17 1.52
C ILE A 172 14.84 -16.22 2.41
N SER A 173 15.77 -15.77 3.26
CA SER A 173 16.61 -16.64 4.09
C SER A 173 15.95 -17.08 5.41
N GLU A 174 16.63 -17.99 6.12
CA GLU A 174 16.14 -18.70 7.30
C GLU A 174 15.57 -17.83 8.42
N HIS A 175 16.25 -16.74 8.77
CA HIS A 175 15.90 -15.94 9.95
C HIS A 175 15.05 -14.71 9.63
N VAL A 176 14.43 -14.69 8.45
CA VAL A 176 13.58 -13.59 8.00
C VAL A 176 12.15 -13.78 8.49
N LYS A 177 11.59 -12.72 9.06
CA LYS A 177 10.16 -12.61 9.40
C LYS A 177 9.53 -11.47 8.61
N ILE A 178 8.55 -11.80 7.78
CA ILE A 178 7.78 -10.85 6.98
C ILE A 178 6.35 -10.81 7.52
N GLY A 179 5.86 -9.60 7.80
CA GLY A 179 4.50 -9.34 8.25
C GLY A 179 3.44 -9.69 7.20
N ARG A 180 2.20 -9.32 7.49
CA ARG A 180 1.03 -9.59 6.66
C ARG A 180 0.95 -8.63 5.49
N ARG A 181 0.35 -9.09 4.39
CA ARG A 181 -0.02 -8.25 3.23
C ARG A 181 1.16 -7.49 2.63
N CYS A 182 2.38 -8.02 2.74
CA CYS A 182 3.53 -7.45 2.09
C CYS A 182 3.57 -7.82 0.60
N ARG A 183 4.33 -7.06 -0.19
CA ARG A 183 4.60 -7.35 -1.59
C ARG A 183 6.11 -7.43 -1.78
N ILE A 184 6.62 -8.61 -2.10
CA ILE A 184 8.04 -8.82 -2.36
C ILE A 184 8.22 -8.98 -3.87
N GLY A 185 8.97 -8.05 -4.46
CA GLY A 185 9.19 -7.95 -5.90
C GLY A 185 10.09 -9.04 -6.44
N ALA A 186 10.08 -9.17 -7.77
CA ALA A 186 10.89 -10.17 -8.46
C ALA A 186 12.39 -9.99 -8.15
N SER A 187 13.09 -11.10 -7.92
CA SER A 187 14.54 -11.09 -7.65
C SER A 187 14.99 -10.20 -6.49
N ALA A 188 14.08 -9.82 -5.58
CA ALA A 188 14.47 -9.19 -4.32
C ALA A 188 15.16 -10.23 -3.41
N VAL A 189 16.17 -9.79 -2.67
CA VAL A 189 16.90 -10.62 -1.70
C VAL A 189 16.65 -10.07 -0.31
N ILE A 190 16.11 -10.92 0.57
CA ILE A 190 15.89 -10.63 1.98
C ILE A 190 16.62 -11.67 2.81
N ASP A 191 17.59 -11.22 3.59
CA ASP A 191 18.53 -12.10 4.30
C ASP A 191 18.77 -11.64 5.74
N GLY A 192 19.53 -12.44 6.50
CA GLY A 192 19.93 -12.13 7.87
C GLY A 192 18.80 -12.24 8.89
N TRP A 193 19.06 -11.74 10.09
CA TRP A 193 18.08 -11.65 11.17
C TRP A 193 17.24 -10.39 10.96
N THR A 194 16.24 -10.53 10.11
CA THR A 194 15.47 -9.40 9.56
C THR A 194 13.99 -9.55 9.86
N GLU A 195 13.42 -8.51 10.48
CA GLU A 195 11.99 -8.41 10.77
C GLU A 195 11.39 -7.26 9.94
N ILE A 196 10.30 -7.52 9.22
CA ILE A 196 9.62 -6.56 8.34
C ILE A 196 8.14 -6.51 8.71
N GLY A 197 7.64 -5.32 9.03
CA GLY A 197 6.24 -5.10 9.41
C GLY A 197 5.24 -5.20 8.25
N ASP A 198 3.97 -5.31 8.63
CA ASP A 198 2.80 -5.43 7.74
C ASP A 198 2.74 -4.38 6.62
N GLY A 199 2.19 -4.78 5.47
CA GLY A 199 1.86 -3.87 4.37
C GLY A 199 3.08 -3.21 3.70
N THR A 200 4.27 -3.75 3.91
CA THR A 200 5.51 -3.27 3.30
C THR A 200 5.61 -3.73 1.84
N GLU A 201 6.04 -2.83 0.96
CA GLU A 201 6.29 -3.10 -0.46
C GLU A 201 7.78 -3.04 -0.74
N ILE A 202 8.34 -4.14 -1.24
CA ILE A 202 9.72 -4.27 -1.67
C ILE A 202 9.71 -4.52 -3.17
N PHE A 203 10.32 -3.62 -3.94
CA PHE A 203 10.35 -3.67 -5.39
C PHE A 203 11.47 -4.60 -5.90
N PRO A 204 11.46 -4.93 -7.21
CA PRO A 204 12.45 -5.82 -7.77
C PRO A 204 13.90 -5.43 -7.51
N PHE A 205 14.76 -6.44 -7.35
CA PHE A 205 16.21 -6.29 -7.16
C PHE A 205 16.66 -5.53 -5.88
N ALA A 206 15.73 -5.24 -4.96
CA ALA A 206 16.10 -4.73 -3.64
C ALA A 206 16.87 -5.79 -2.82
N SER A 207 17.76 -5.33 -1.96
CA SER A 207 18.69 -6.12 -1.16
C SER A 207 18.59 -5.70 0.31
N ILE A 208 17.86 -6.49 1.11
CA ILE A 208 17.40 -6.10 2.46
C ILE A 208 17.96 -7.08 3.50
N GLY A 209 18.61 -6.57 4.54
CA GLY A 209 19.07 -7.36 5.69
C GLY A 209 20.44 -8.03 5.51
N LEU A 210 21.10 -7.81 4.37
CA LEU A 210 22.44 -8.35 4.12
C LEU A 210 23.48 -7.79 5.10
N ILE A 211 24.62 -8.49 5.16
CA ILE A 211 25.77 -8.14 6.00
C ILE A 211 26.22 -6.69 5.77
N PRO A 212 26.65 -5.97 6.82
CA PRO A 212 27.15 -4.61 6.67
C PRO A 212 28.44 -4.56 5.86
N GLN A 213 28.72 -3.41 5.27
CA GLN A 213 29.97 -3.14 4.54
C GLN A 213 31.12 -2.67 5.46
N ASP A 214 30.90 -2.66 6.78
CA ASP A 214 31.96 -2.33 7.76
C ASP A 214 33.02 -3.45 7.77
N LEU A 215 34.28 -3.08 7.53
CA LEU A 215 35.43 -4.00 7.53
C LEU A 215 35.66 -4.70 8.88
N LYS A 216 35.11 -4.12 9.96
CA LYS A 216 35.17 -4.67 11.31
C LYS A 216 34.19 -5.81 11.53
N PHE A 217 33.15 -5.94 10.71
CA PHE A 217 32.17 -7.03 10.81
C PHE A 217 32.87 -8.39 10.58
N LYS A 218 32.65 -9.34 11.49
CA LYS A 218 33.27 -10.68 11.48
C LYS A 218 32.24 -11.81 11.43
N GLY A 219 30.98 -11.50 11.11
CA GLY A 219 29.91 -12.51 11.08
C GLY A 219 29.15 -12.61 12.39
N GLU A 220 29.28 -11.62 13.28
CA GLU A 220 28.46 -11.54 14.49
C GLU A 220 26.95 -11.53 14.17
N LEU A 221 26.15 -11.96 15.16
CA LEU A 221 24.69 -11.91 15.06
C LEU A 221 24.22 -10.47 15.26
N THR A 222 23.79 -9.86 14.16
CA THR A 222 23.18 -8.52 14.15
C THR A 222 21.88 -8.54 13.36
N ARG A 223 21.06 -7.52 13.60
CA ARG A 223 19.65 -7.51 13.21
C ARG A 223 19.30 -6.30 12.34
N LEU A 224 18.20 -6.44 11.63
CA LEU A 224 17.47 -5.39 10.95
C LEU A 224 16.00 -5.46 11.38
N VAL A 225 15.44 -4.34 11.84
CA VAL A 225 14.02 -4.23 12.19
C VAL A 225 13.40 -3.10 11.38
N ILE A 226 12.39 -3.44 10.57
CA ILE A 226 11.64 -2.53 9.71
C ILE A 226 10.18 -2.53 10.17
N GLY A 227 9.62 -1.34 10.37
CA GLY A 227 8.21 -1.14 10.69
C GLY A 227 7.26 -1.46 9.52
N GLN A 228 6.08 -0.87 9.56
CA GLN A 228 4.96 -1.17 8.67
C GLN A 228 4.82 -0.16 7.54
N HIS A 229 4.18 -0.57 6.45
CA HIS A 229 3.78 0.31 5.34
C HIS A 229 4.94 1.08 4.69
N ASN A 230 6.14 0.53 4.73
CA ASN A 230 7.29 1.10 4.03
C ASN A 230 7.26 0.72 2.55
N ILE A 231 7.81 1.59 1.69
CA ILE A 231 7.98 1.34 0.27
C ILE A 231 9.48 1.41 -0.04
N PHE A 232 10.06 0.27 -0.40
CA PHE A 232 11.44 0.15 -0.85
C PHE A 232 11.44 -0.09 -2.35
N ARG A 233 11.87 0.92 -3.10
CA ARG A 233 11.91 0.88 -4.56
C ARG A 233 13.09 0.04 -5.06
N GLU A 234 13.19 -0.04 -6.38
CA GLU A 234 14.12 -0.89 -7.11
C GLU A 234 15.57 -0.64 -6.66
N PHE A 235 16.36 -1.70 -6.49
CA PHE A 235 17.79 -1.63 -6.13
C PHE A 235 18.09 -0.93 -4.79
N VAL A 236 17.10 -0.73 -3.91
CA VAL A 236 17.35 -0.27 -2.55
C VAL A 236 18.22 -1.28 -1.80
N THR A 237 19.18 -0.79 -1.03
CA THR A 237 20.07 -1.61 -0.19
C THR A 237 19.96 -1.23 1.28
N ILE A 238 19.69 -2.19 2.15
CA ILE A 238 19.55 -1.98 3.59
C ILE A 238 20.35 -3.04 4.32
N HIS A 239 21.31 -2.60 5.13
CA HIS A 239 22.26 -3.49 5.79
C HIS A 239 21.95 -3.58 7.29
N ARG A 240 22.09 -4.77 7.86
CA ARG A 240 21.96 -5.00 9.30
C ARG A 240 23.08 -4.30 10.09
N GLY A 241 22.94 -4.22 11.41
CA GLY A 241 23.91 -3.53 12.26
C GLY A 241 25.26 -4.25 12.40
N THR A 242 26.12 -3.69 13.24
CA THR A 242 27.42 -4.24 13.67
C THR A 242 27.45 -4.38 15.19
N GLN A 243 28.24 -5.30 15.75
CA GLN A 243 28.34 -5.41 17.21
C GLN A 243 28.81 -4.09 17.87
N GLY A 244 29.72 -3.37 17.21
CA GLY A 244 30.24 -2.09 17.68
C GLY A 244 29.23 -0.94 17.63
N GLY A 245 28.19 -1.04 16.80
CA GLY A 245 27.16 -0.02 16.63
C GLY A 245 25.85 -0.24 17.37
N GLY A 246 25.79 -1.29 18.20
CA GLY A 246 24.57 -1.69 18.92
C GLY A 246 23.83 -2.87 18.28
N GLY A 247 24.36 -3.44 17.19
CA GLY A 247 23.92 -4.70 16.62
C GLY A 247 22.60 -4.63 15.85
N MET A 248 22.11 -3.43 15.54
CA MET A 248 20.77 -3.23 14.99
C MET A 248 20.72 -2.01 14.07
N THR A 249 20.25 -2.22 12.84
CA THR A 249 19.68 -1.15 12.01
C THR A 249 18.16 -1.14 12.21
N GLN A 250 17.56 0.04 12.43
CA GLN A 250 16.14 0.18 12.72
C GLN A 250 15.48 1.21 11.80
N ILE A 251 14.33 0.88 11.24
CA ILE A 251 13.51 1.75 10.37
C ILE A 251 12.07 1.71 10.88
N GLY A 252 11.46 2.88 11.06
CA GLY A 252 10.05 3.03 11.46
C GLY A 252 9.06 2.71 10.34
N ASP A 253 7.97 3.47 10.29
CA ASP A 253 6.79 3.20 9.46
C ASP A 253 6.59 4.23 8.36
N ARG A 254 5.85 3.84 7.30
CA ARG A 254 5.37 4.75 6.24
C ARG A 254 6.47 5.53 5.52
N ASN A 255 7.67 4.97 5.45
CA ASN A 255 8.78 5.60 4.76
C ASN A 255 8.77 5.24 3.27
N LEU A 256 9.28 6.16 2.44
CA LEU A 256 9.53 5.93 1.02
C LEU A 256 11.04 5.98 0.74
N PHE A 257 11.59 4.87 0.27
CA PHE A 257 12.95 4.78 -0.24
C PHE A 257 12.88 4.61 -1.74
N MET A 258 13.24 5.66 -2.49
CA MET A 258 13.27 5.62 -3.94
C MET A 258 14.46 4.79 -4.45
N ALA A 259 14.46 4.51 -5.75
CA ALA A 259 15.40 3.54 -6.32
C ALA A 259 16.85 3.91 -6.01
N TYR A 260 17.68 2.88 -5.76
CA TYR A 260 19.10 3.01 -5.37
C TYR A 260 19.37 3.71 -4.04
N ALA A 261 18.36 3.97 -3.19
CA ALA A 261 18.65 4.46 -1.85
C ALA A 261 19.44 3.41 -1.04
N HIS A 262 20.35 3.87 -0.19
CA HIS A 262 21.20 3.04 0.64
C HIS A 262 21.05 3.41 2.12
N VAL A 263 20.84 2.39 2.96
CA VAL A 263 20.88 2.48 4.42
C VAL A 263 22.00 1.57 4.93
N ALA A 264 23.08 2.18 5.40
CA ALA A 264 24.19 1.47 6.00
C ALA A 264 23.82 0.88 7.38
N HIS A 265 24.82 0.22 7.97
CA HIS A 265 24.71 -0.41 9.27
C HIS A 265 24.40 0.58 10.40
N ASP A 266 23.67 0.10 11.41
CA ASP A 266 23.42 0.79 12.68
C ASP A 266 22.65 2.11 12.55
N CYS A 267 22.02 2.35 11.40
CA CYS A 267 21.18 3.51 11.22
C CYS A 267 19.87 3.40 12.01
N ARG A 268 19.33 4.55 12.43
CA ARG A 268 18.04 4.66 13.11
C ARG A 268 17.15 5.66 12.39
N LEU A 269 16.14 5.17 11.70
CA LEU A 269 15.23 5.96 10.88
C LEU A 269 13.84 5.95 11.52
N GLY A 270 13.24 7.12 11.67
CA GLY A 270 11.89 7.30 12.18
C GLY A 270 10.80 6.95 11.16
N HIS A 271 9.73 7.75 11.18
CA HIS A 271 8.51 7.52 10.40
C HIS A 271 8.30 8.61 9.33
N ASP A 272 7.57 8.26 8.27
CA ASP A 272 7.15 9.21 7.22
C ASP A 272 8.32 9.96 6.54
N ILE A 273 9.50 9.32 6.48
CA ILE A 273 10.72 9.80 5.83
C ILE A 273 10.64 9.54 4.33
N ILE A 274 11.25 10.43 3.55
CA ILE A 274 11.47 10.23 2.12
C ILE A 274 12.97 10.25 1.82
N CYS A 275 13.49 9.13 1.32
CA CYS A 275 14.82 9.01 0.74
C CYS A 275 14.68 9.05 -0.79
N GLY A 276 15.16 10.12 -1.42
CA GLY A 276 15.17 10.31 -2.86
C GLY A 276 16.05 9.30 -3.59
N HIS A 277 15.95 9.29 -4.92
CA HIS A 277 16.74 8.39 -5.77
C HIS A 277 18.24 8.52 -5.45
N MET A 278 18.94 7.41 -5.22
CA MET A 278 20.36 7.41 -4.81
C MET A 278 20.70 8.15 -3.50
N ALA A 279 19.73 8.41 -2.62
CA ALA A 279 20.01 8.92 -1.29
C ALA A 279 20.82 7.88 -0.49
N THR A 280 21.98 8.28 0.03
CA THR A 280 22.93 7.36 0.68
C THR A 280 23.15 7.76 2.13
N LEU A 281 22.80 6.88 3.07
CA LEU A 281 23.06 7.07 4.50
C LEU A 281 24.27 6.22 4.93
N GLY A 282 25.31 6.87 5.46
CA GLY A 282 26.48 6.20 6.04
C GLY A 282 26.16 5.51 7.37
N GLY A 283 27.14 4.77 7.91
CA GLY A 283 26.95 4.01 9.15
C GLY A 283 26.52 4.90 10.34
N HIS A 284 25.67 4.37 11.22
CA HIS A 284 25.21 5.05 12.44
C HIS A 284 24.43 6.36 12.22
N VAL A 285 23.89 6.60 11.01
CA VAL A 285 23.09 7.80 10.75
C VAL A 285 21.74 7.71 11.46
N VAL A 286 21.29 8.84 12.03
CA VAL A 286 19.94 8.98 12.58
C VAL A 286 19.12 9.89 11.67
N VAL A 287 17.93 9.46 11.29
CA VAL A 287 16.96 10.27 10.55
C VAL A 287 15.66 10.30 11.34
N GLU A 288 15.23 11.49 11.74
CA GLU A 288 14.00 11.68 12.50
C GLU A 288 12.78 11.82 11.59
N ASP A 289 11.60 11.77 12.20
CA ASP A 289 10.33 11.72 11.49
C ASP A 289 10.17 12.84 10.48
N PHE A 290 9.49 12.53 9.38
CA PHE A 290 9.10 13.47 8.33
C PHE A 290 10.27 14.16 7.59
N ALA A 291 11.51 13.75 7.83
CA ALA A 291 12.67 14.27 7.14
C ALA A 291 12.66 13.87 5.65
N ASN A 292 13.25 14.70 4.81
CA ASN A 292 13.44 14.45 3.39
C ASN A 292 14.93 14.47 3.04
N ILE A 293 15.40 13.43 2.37
CA ILE A 293 16.74 13.33 1.82
C ILE A 293 16.65 13.38 0.30
N GLY A 294 17.00 14.51 -0.30
CA GLY A 294 16.89 14.73 -1.73
C GLY A 294 17.73 13.76 -2.57
N ALA A 295 17.32 13.55 -3.82
CA ALA A 295 17.99 12.62 -4.74
C ALA A 295 19.48 12.91 -4.88
N GLY A 296 20.30 11.85 -4.94
CA GLY A 296 21.75 11.91 -5.08
C GLY A 296 22.49 12.45 -3.85
N SER A 297 21.81 12.63 -2.72
CA SER A 297 22.42 13.20 -1.51
C SER A 297 23.05 12.13 -0.62
N GLY A 298 24.14 12.48 0.05
CA GLY A 298 24.82 11.64 1.02
C GLY A 298 24.76 12.23 2.44
N VAL A 299 24.50 11.39 3.43
CA VAL A 299 24.64 11.71 4.85
C VAL A 299 25.81 10.92 5.42
N HIS A 300 26.84 11.62 5.86
CA HIS A 300 28.05 11.01 6.39
C HIS A 300 27.77 10.24 7.68
N GLN A 301 28.58 9.21 7.95
CA GLN A 301 28.45 8.38 9.15
C GLN A 301 28.35 9.22 10.44
N PHE A 302 27.58 8.74 11.41
CA PHE A 302 27.26 9.36 12.70
C PHE A 302 26.47 10.68 12.68
N CYS A 303 26.16 11.23 11.49
CA CYS A 303 25.37 12.45 11.40
C CYS A 303 23.88 12.19 11.67
N ARG A 304 23.18 13.25 12.05
CA ARG A 304 21.72 13.26 12.24
C ARG A 304 21.02 14.11 11.20
N VAL A 305 19.81 13.72 10.82
CA VAL A 305 18.87 14.51 10.04
C VAL A 305 17.64 14.74 10.89
N GLY A 306 17.48 15.96 11.40
CA GLY A 306 16.44 16.28 12.36
C GLY A 306 15.03 16.23 11.77
N ARG A 307 14.03 16.20 12.67
CA ARG A 307 12.63 16.09 12.31
C ARG A 307 12.19 17.17 11.33
N HIS A 308 11.44 16.80 10.30
CA HIS A 308 11.02 17.70 9.21
C HIS A 308 12.18 18.41 8.46
N ALA A 309 13.44 18.03 8.68
CA ALA A 309 14.54 18.60 7.92
C ALA A 309 14.40 18.27 6.43
N PHE A 310 14.95 19.13 5.59
CA PHE A 310 14.92 18.96 4.14
C PHE A 310 16.33 19.06 3.59
N ILE A 311 16.88 17.95 3.13
CA ILE A 311 18.16 17.93 2.43
C ILE A 311 17.88 18.10 0.94
N GLY A 312 18.42 19.16 0.33
CA GLY A 312 18.27 19.39 -1.10
C GLY A 312 19.01 18.33 -1.93
N GLY A 313 18.58 18.10 -3.17
CA GLY A 313 19.23 17.12 -4.04
C GLY A 313 20.73 17.38 -4.23
N TYR A 314 21.49 16.30 -4.46
CA TYR A 314 22.94 16.29 -4.66
C TYR A 314 23.73 16.97 -3.53
N SER A 315 23.24 16.89 -2.30
CA SER A 315 23.91 17.47 -1.13
C SER A 315 24.80 16.45 -0.42
N VAL A 316 25.85 16.93 0.23
CA VAL A 316 26.73 16.12 1.10
C VAL A 316 26.70 16.69 2.50
N VAL A 317 26.03 15.97 3.40
CA VAL A 317 25.82 16.33 4.80
C VAL A 317 26.90 15.67 5.65
N THR A 318 27.85 16.47 6.15
CA THR A 318 28.99 16.02 6.97
C THR A 318 28.89 16.43 8.44
N LYS A 319 27.78 17.07 8.81
CA LYS A 319 27.40 17.46 10.17
C LYS A 319 25.89 17.30 10.30
N ASP A 320 25.38 17.32 11.52
CA ASP A 320 23.95 17.21 11.78
C ASP A 320 23.14 18.27 11.01
N ALA A 321 22.15 17.83 10.25
CA ALA A 321 21.17 18.67 9.59
C ALA A 321 20.06 19.02 10.59
N LEU A 322 19.87 20.32 10.83
CA LEU A 322 18.97 20.80 11.87
C LEU A 322 17.51 20.44 11.58
N PRO A 323 16.70 20.14 12.62
CA PRO A 323 15.27 19.92 12.47
C PRO A 323 14.60 21.17 11.87
N PHE A 324 13.53 20.95 11.12
CA PHE A 324 12.72 21.99 10.46
C PHE A 324 13.47 22.85 9.43
N ALA A 325 14.75 22.60 9.16
CA ALA A 325 15.59 23.44 8.32
C ALA A 325 15.89 22.80 6.96
N LYS A 326 16.19 23.64 5.96
CA LYS A 326 16.69 23.21 4.65
C LYS A 326 18.21 23.19 4.68
N THR A 327 18.82 22.06 4.33
CA THR A 327 20.28 21.86 4.27
C THR A 327 20.67 21.46 2.84
N VAL A 328 21.47 22.27 2.14
CA VAL A 328 21.74 22.08 0.70
C VAL A 328 23.21 22.29 0.35
N GLY A 329 23.74 21.50 -0.57
CA GLY A 329 25.06 21.66 -1.20
C GLY A 329 26.11 20.62 -0.79
N ASN A 330 27.30 20.70 -1.39
CA ASN A 330 28.45 19.84 -1.08
C ASN A 330 29.43 20.60 -0.16
N ARG A 331 29.62 20.09 1.06
CA ARG A 331 29.66 20.89 2.31
C ARG A 331 28.36 21.67 2.50
N ALA A 332 27.29 20.94 2.80
CA ALA A 332 25.94 21.49 2.90
C ALA A 332 25.83 22.64 3.93
N ARG A 333 25.01 23.64 3.60
CA ARG A 333 24.70 24.79 4.46
C ARG A 333 23.20 24.90 4.71
N ILE A 334 22.83 25.62 5.75
CA ILE A 334 21.44 25.87 6.12
C ILE A 334 20.89 27.05 5.31
N TYR A 335 19.73 26.88 4.66
CA TYR A 335 19.04 27.89 3.84
C TYR A 335 17.68 28.29 4.43
N GLY A 336 17.64 28.41 5.76
CA GLY A 336 16.45 28.75 6.52
C GLY A 336 15.47 27.58 6.71
N LEU A 337 14.24 27.91 7.08
CA LEU A 337 13.20 26.93 7.44
C LEU A 337 12.65 26.18 6.21
N ASN A 338 12.21 24.95 6.45
CA ASN A 338 11.42 24.13 5.54
C ASN A 338 9.95 24.60 5.52
N THR A 339 9.72 25.88 5.29
CA THR A 339 8.40 26.52 5.41
C THR A 339 7.31 25.79 4.62
N ILE A 340 7.60 25.40 3.37
CA ILE A 340 6.62 24.68 2.53
C ILE A 340 6.27 23.31 3.14
N GLY A 341 7.27 22.55 3.59
CA GLY A 341 7.05 21.24 4.20
C GLY A 341 6.28 21.32 5.51
N LEU A 342 6.44 22.41 6.26
CA LEU A 342 5.73 22.64 7.53
C LEU A 342 4.27 23.07 7.29
N ILE A 343 4.02 23.98 6.34
CA ILE A 343 2.67 24.41 5.96
C ILE A 343 1.84 23.21 5.48
N ARG A 344 2.42 22.34 4.64
CA ARG A 344 1.74 21.12 4.15
C ARG A 344 1.36 20.13 5.27
N ARG A 345 1.97 20.28 6.45
CA ARG A 345 1.74 19.44 7.64
C ARG A 345 0.95 20.17 8.73
N GLY A 346 0.35 21.32 8.39
CA GLY A 346 -0.58 22.03 9.26
C GLY A 346 0.07 22.90 10.35
N PHE A 347 1.37 23.21 10.24
CA PHE A 347 2.00 24.17 11.14
C PHE A 347 1.51 25.58 10.83
N SER A 348 1.18 26.36 11.87
CA SER A 348 0.83 27.77 11.74
C SER A 348 2.04 28.58 11.30
N THR A 349 1.81 29.53 10.40
CA THR A 349 2.82 30.47 9.88
C THR A 349 3.24 31.52 10.88
#